data_AF-A0A967F5B6-F1
#
_entry.id   AF-A0A967F5B6-F1
#
_cell.length_a   1.000
_cell.length_b   1.000
_cell.length_c   1.000
_cell.angle_alpha   90.00
_cell.angle_beta   90.00
_cell.angle_gamma   90.00
#
_symmetry.space_group_name_H-M   'P 1'
#
loop_
_entity.id
_entity.type
_entity.pdbx_description
1 polymer ?
#
loop_
_entity_poly.entity_id
_entity_poly.type
_entity_poly.pdbx_seq_one_letter_code
_entity_poly.pdbx_strand_id
1 'polypeptide(L)'
;MTSNKRLQEWIERVASLTQPDHVHWCTGDEAENDSLVDLMLDNGTFTRLNPETHPKCYLHRSDPSDVARVEHLTFVCTADRGDAGPNNNWMDPVEAEDRMVELFSGCMRGRTMYVIPYCMGPIDS
;
A
#
# COMPACT_ATOMS: atom_id res chain seq x y z
N MET A 1 -11.88 16.21 1.05
CA MET A 1 -11.17 16.18 2.35
C MET A 1 -12.11 15.64 3.41
N THR A 2 -11.62 14.74 4.26
CA THR A 2 -12.37 14.16 5.39
C THR A 2 -12.62 15.18 6.51
N SER A 3 -13.65 14.99 7.34
CA SER A 3 -13.84 15.73 8.59
C SER A 3 -13.16 15.07 9.81
N ASN A 4 -12.59 13.88 9.63
CA ASN A 4 -11.93 13.13 10.69
C ASN A 4 -10.52 13.69 10.95
N LYS A 5 -10.38 14.47 12.03
CA LYS A 5 -9.09 15.10 12.41
C LYS A 5 -7.97 14.09 12.69
N ARG A 6 -8.28 12.96 13.34
CA ARG A 6 -7.26 11.93 13.63
C ARG A 6 -6.69 11.32 12.36
N LEU A 7 -7.53 11.13 11.34
CA LEU A 7 -7.09 10.66 10.04
C LEU A 7 -6.19 11.68 9.34
N GLN A 8 -6.56 12.97 9.39
CA GLN A 8 -5.74 14.05 8.83
C GLN A 8 -4.36 14.11 9.50
N GLU A 9 -4.32 14.15 10.83
CA GLU A 9 -3.07 14.17 11.61
C GLU A 9 -2.18 12.96 11.31
N TRP A 10 -2.78 11.77 11.17
CA TRP A 10 -2.03 10.56 10.81
C TRP A 10 -1.44 10.65 9.40
N ILE A 11 -2.21 11.11 8.41
CA ILE A 11 -1.74 11.28 7.03
C ILE A 11 -0.60 12.30 6.97
N GLU A 12 -0.74 13.43 7.68
CA GLU A 12 0.31 14.46 7.77
C GLU A 12 1.60 13.90 8.38
N ARG A 13 1.49 13.10 9.45
CA ARG A 13 2.64 12.44 10.07
C ARG A 13 3.32 11.46 9.11
N VAL A 14 2.55 10.65 8.40
CA VAL A 14 3.09 9.70 7.41
C VAL A 14 3.75 10.44 6.25
N ALA A 15 3.09 11.45 5.68
CA ALA A 15 3.65 12.25 4.59
C ALA A 15 4.94 12.97 4.99
N SER A 16 5.01 13.48 6.22
CA SER A 16 6.23 14.11 6.76
C SER A 16 7.40 13.12 6.85
N LEU A 17 7.13 11.88 7.28
CA LEU A 17 8.13 10.82 7.35
C LEU A 17 8.57 10.34 5.96
N THR A 18 7.61 10.01 5.08
CA THR A 18 7.89 9.35 3.79
C THR A 18 8.28 10.31 2.68
N GLN A 19 7.98 11.61 2.83
CA GLN A 19 8.31 12.70 1.91
C GLN A 19 7.86 12.46 0.46
N PRO A 20 6.55 12.22 0.20
CA PRO A 20 6.04 12.11 -1.15
C PRO A 20 5.98 13.48 -1.85
N ASP A 21 6.01 13.47 -3.19
CA ASP A 21 5.86 14.70 -3.99
C ASP A 21 4.40 15.18 -4.00
N HIS A 22 3.46 14.22 -3.94
CA HIS A 22 2.02 14.46 -3.96
C HIS A 22 1.30 13.53 -3.00
N VAL A 23 0.18 14.01 -2.44
CA VAL A 23 -0.77 13.18 -1.68
C VAL A 23 -2.08 13.14 -2.45
N HIS A 24 -2.51 11.95 -2.87
CA HIS A 24 -3.74 11.74 -3.64
C HIS A 24 -4.77 10.99 -2.82
N TRP A 25 -6.00 11.50 -2.75
CA TRP A 25 -7.11 10.86 -2.04
C TRP A 25 -7.95 10.04 -3.02
N CYS A 26 -7.92 8.72 -2.87
CA CYS A 26 -8.68 7.83 -3.74
C CYS A 26 -10.18 7.91 -3.45
N THR A 27 -10.97 8.03 -4.51
CA THR A 27 -12.44 8.01 -4.49
C THR A 27 -12.99 6.64 -4.86
N GLY A 28 -12.24 5.86 -5.64
CA GLY A 28 -12.67 4.56 -6.16
C GLY A 28 -13.65 4.65 -7.33
N ASP A 29 -13.80 5.81 -7.97
CA ASP A 29 -14.65 5.97 -9.14
C ASP A 29 -14.01 5.41 -10.43
N GLU A 30 -14.83 5.19 -11.47
CA GLU A 30 -14.36 4.59 -12.73
C GLU A 30 -13.33 5.49 -13.44
N ALA A 31 -13.47 6.81 -13.35
CA ALA A 31 -12.54 7.75 -13.99
C ALA A 31 -11.15 7.73 -13.34
N GLU A 32 -11.10 7.60 -12.00
CA GLU A 32 -9.87 7.40 -11.25
C GLU A 32 -9.20 6.07 -11.64
N ASN A 33 -9.98 4.99 -11.72
CA ASN A 33 -9.46 3.69 -12.15
C ASN A 33 -8.88 3.75 -13.58
N ASP A 34 -9.60 4.35 -14.52
CA ASP A 34 -9.14 4.50 -15.91
C ASP A 34 -7.85 5.33 -15.98
N SER A 35 -7.76 6.42 -15.21
CA SER A 35 -6.56 7.26 -15.14
C SER A 35 -5.35 6.51 -14.57
N LEU A 36 -5.55 5.65 -13.56
CA LEU A 36 -4.48 4.82 -12.99
C LEU A 36 -4.04 3.71 -13.96
N VAL A 37 -4.98 3.11 -14.68
CA VAL A 37 -4.69 2.12 -15.73
C VAL A 37 -3.86 2.74 -16.84
N ASP A 38 -4.25 3.92 -17.33
CA ASP A 38 -3.53 4.64 -18.38
C ASP A 38 -2.11 5.00 -17.91
N LEU A 39 -1.95 5.49 -16.67
CA LEU A 39 -0.63 5.72 -16.08
C LEU A 39 0.25 4.45 -16.07
N MET A 40 -0.33 3.30 -15.70
CA MET A 40 0.40 2.02 -15.66
C MET A 40 0.72 1.47 -17.04
N LEU A 41 -0.10 1.77 -18.06
CA LEU A 41 0.22 1.45 -19.45
C LEU A 41 1.34 2.34 -19.97
N ASP A 42 1.27 3.65 -19.71
CA ASP A 42 2.25 4.63 -20.17
C ASP A 42 3.63 4.39 -19.57
N ASN A 43 3.71 3.98 -18.31
CA ASN A 43 4.97 3.68 -17.64
C ASN A 43 5.46 2.23 -17.83
N GLY A 44 4.70 1.39 -18.56
CA GLY A 44 5.05 0.01 -18.86
C GLY A 44 4.83 -1.00 -17.72
N THR A 45 4.23 -0.59 -16.59
CA THR A 45 3.84 -1.50 -15.50
C THR A 45 2.79 -2.51 -15.99
N PHE A 46 1.90 -2.07 -16.87
CA PHE A 46 0.88 -2.88 -17.51
C PHE A 46 1.15 -3.06 -19.01
N THR A 47 0.74 -4.23 -19.50
CA THR A 47 0.57 -4.50 -20.93
C THR A 47 -0.91 -4.81 -21.19
N ARG A 48 -1.52 -4.10 -22.15
CA ARG A 48 -2.90 -4.37 -22.57
C ARG A 48 -2.99 -5.75 -23.24
N LEU A 49 -3.96 -6.58 -22.83
CA LEU A 49 -4.25 -7.85 -23.49
C LEU A 49 -5.07 -7.63 -24.77
N ASN A 50 -5.25 -8.69 -25.58
CA ASN A 50 -6.05 -8.60 -26.79
C ASN A 50 -7.51 -8.24 -26.43
N PRO A 51 -8.03 -7.06 -26.85
CA PRO A 51 -9.32 -6.55 -26.43
C PRO A 51 -10.52 -7.34 -27.00
N GLU A 52 -10.34 -8.10 -28.09
CA GLU A 52 -11.40 -8.93 -28.67
C GLU A 52 -11.67 -10.18 -27.82
N THR A 53 -10.65 -10.69 -27.14
CA THR A 53 -10.73 -11.92 -26.33
C THR A 53 -10.75 -11.64 -24.83
N HIS A 54 -10.10 -10.56 -24.39
CA HIS A 54 -9.94 -10.18 -22.99
C HIS A 54 -10.13 -8.66 -22.83
N PRO A 55 -11.36 -8.15 -23.05
CA PRO A 55 -11.66 -6.72 -22.97
C PRO A 55 -11.39 -6.19 -21.56
N LYS A 56 -10.80 -4.99 -21.48
CA LYS A 56 -10.40 -4.34 -20.22
C LYS A 56 -9.48 -5.20 -19.32
N CYS A 57 -8.67 -6.09 -19.90
CA CYS A 57 -7.69 -6.89 -19.16
C CYS A 57 -6.24 -6.43 -19.42
N TYR A 58 -5.41 -6.56 -18.39
CA TYR A 58 -4.02 -6.11 -18.37
C TYR A 58 -3.13 -7.17 -17.75
N LEU A 59 -1.89 -7.25 -18.23
CA LEU A 59 -0.84 -8.11 -17.68
C LEU A 59 0.19 -7.24 -16.95
N HIS A 60 0.47 -7.56 -15.69
CA HIS A 60 1.63 -7.09 -14.95
C HIS A 60 2.64 -8.23 -14.78
N ARG A 61 3.93 -7.92 -14.85
CA ARG A 61 5.02 -8.85 -14.55
C ARG A 61 5.89 -8.22 -13.48
N SER A 62 5.90 -8.81 -12.29
CA SER A 62 6.68 -8.32 -11.16
C SER A 62 8.17 -8.61 -11.36
N ASP A 63 8.98 -8.01 -10.49
CA ASP A 63 10.41 -8.33 -10.41
C ASP A 63 10.59 -9.80 -9.97
N PRO A 64 11.54 -10.57 -10.55
CA PRO A 64 11.78 -11.96 -10.16
C PRO A 64 12.10 -12.18 -8.68
N SER A 65 12.56 -11.14 -7.97
CA SER A 65 12.81 -11.18 -6.53
C SER A 65 11.55 -11.02 -5.67
N ASP A 66 10.43 -10.57 -6.26
CA ASP A 66 9.15 -10.30 -5.60
C ASP A 66 7.99 -10.99 -6.33
N VAL A 67 7.88 -12.30 -6.12
CA VAL A 67 6.91 -13.18 -6.82
C VAL A 67 5.99 -13.94 -5.87
N ALA A 68 6.26 -13.88 -4.56
CA ALA A 68 5.54 -14.62 -3.55
C ALA A 68 5.66 -13.93 -2.19
N ARG A 69 4.78 -14.30 -1.26
CA ARG A 69 4.86 -13.82 0.13
C ARG A 69 6.18 -14.23 0.76
N VAL A 70 6.78 -13.30 1.51
CA VAL A 70 8.05 -13.51 2.21
C VAL A 70 7.78 -13.87 3.66
N GLU A 71 7.41 -15.14 3.91
CA GLU A 71 6.93 -15.60 5.21
C GLU A 71 7.95 -15.38 6.34
N HIS A 72 9.25 -15.51 6.07
CA HIS A 72 10.32 -15.29 7.05
C HIS A 72 10.54 -13.80 7.42
N LEU A 73 9.94 -12.86 6.67
CA LEU A 73 9.92 -11.42 6.97
C LEU A 73 8.51 -10.92 7.34
N THR A 74 7.57 -11.82 7.61
CA THR A 74 6.24 -11.49 8.11
C THR A 74 6.22 -11.65 9.63
N PHE A 75 5.90 -10.58 10.36
CA PHE A 75 5.96 -10.56 11.83
C PHE A 75 4.62 -10.21 12.48
N VAL A 76 4.39 -10.78 13.66
CA VAL A 76 3.33 -10.39 14.60
C VAL A 76 4.00 -9.72 15.81
N CYS A 77 3.94 -8.40 15.89
CA CYS A 77 4.62 -7.61 16.91
C CYS A 77 3.66 -7.27 18.07
N THR A 78 3.35 -8.25 18.92
CA THR A 78 2.63 -8.05 20.19
C THR A 78 3.58 -7.61 21.30
N ALA A 79 3.08 -6.92 22.33
CA ALA A 79 3.90 -6.52 23.48
C ALA A 79 4.51 -7.75 24.19
N ASP A 80 3.69 -8.77 24.44
CA ASP A 80 4.14 -10.05 24.97
C ASP A 80 4.39 -11.05 23.84
N ARG A 81 5.58 -11.65 23.82
CA ARG A 81 5.96 -12.68 22.83
C ARG A 81 5.02 -13.89 22.83
N GLY A 82 4.46 -14.24 23.98
CA GLY A 82 3.54 -15.36 24.11
C GLY A 82 2.27 -15.20 23.28
N ASP A 83 1.79 -13.97 23.08
CA ASP A 83 0.53 -13.69 22.38
C ASP A 83 0.64 -13.88 20.86
N ALA A 84 1.83 -13.74 20.29
CA ALA A 84 2.07 -14.11 18.90
C ALA A 84 1.95 -15.64 18.70
N GLY A 85 2.19 -16.43 19.75
CA GLY A 85 2.11 -17.88 19.69
C GLY A 85 3.25 -18.54 18.90
N PRO A 86 3.30 -19.88 18.86
CA PRO A 86 4.44 -20.63 18.32
C PRO A 86 4.50 -20.68 16.79
N ASN A 87 3.43 -20.28 16.10
CA ASN A 87 3.31 -20.36 14.64
C ASN A 87 3.64 -19.04 13.91
N ASN A 88 4.02 -18.00 14.65
CA ASN A 88 4.30 -16.67 14.09
C ASN A 88 5.75 -16.27 14.37
N ASN A 89 6.34 -15.51 13.43
CA ASN A 89 7.56 -14.78 13.74
C ASN A 89 7.18 -13.59 14.62
N TRP A 90 7.92 -13.39 15.70
CA TRP A 90 7.71 -12.28 16.63
C TRP A 90 8.95 -11.39 16.66
N MET A 91 8.71 -10.08 16.72
CA MET A 91 9.71 -9.04 16.96
C MET A 91 9.14 -8.09 18.03
N ASP A 92 10.01 -7.55 18.88
CA ASP A 92 9.60 -6.54 19.85
C ASP A 92 8.95 -5.35 19.11
N PRO A 93 7.78 -4.83 19.55
CA PRO A 93 7.08 -3.77 18.83
C PRO A 93 7.89 -2.49 18.68
N VAL A 94 8.69 -2.13 19.68
CA VAL A 94 9.54 -0.92 19.64
C VAL A 94 10.68 -1.14 18.67
N GLU A 95 11.33 -2.31 18.72
CA GLU A 95 12.37 -2.67 17.74
C GLU A 95 11.83 -2.66 16.30
N ALA A 96 10.63 -3.21 16.09
CA ALA A 96 9.97 -3.22 14.79
C ALA A 96 9.64 -1.80 14.30
N GLU A 97 9.07 -0.97 15.16
CA GLU A 97 8.74 0.42 14.81
C GLU A 97 10.01 1.21 14.46
N ASP A 98 11.07 1.14 15.25
CA ASP A 98 12.32 1.86 15.00
C ASP A 98 12.93 1.47 13.64
N ARG A 99 12.98 0.16 13.35
CA ARG A 99 13.45 -0.35 12.04
C ARG A 99 12.60 0.16 10.88
N MET A 100 11.28 0.14 11.04
CA MET A 100 10.37 0.58 9.97
C MET A 100 10.42 2.09 9.76
N VAL A 101 10.57 2.89 10.82
CA VAL A 101 10.72 4.35 10.73
C VAL A 101 11.98 4.71 9.95
N GLU A 102 13.10 4.01 10.19
CA GLU A 102 14.33 4.19 9.42
C GLU A 102 14.11 3.89 7.93
N LEU A 103 13.48 2.76 7.60
CA LEU A 103 13.20 2.36 6.23
C LEU A 103 12.20 3.30 5.52
N PHE A 104 11.22 3.84 6.25
CA PHE A 104 10.21 4.73 5.70
C PHE A 104 10.69 6.16 5.52
N SER A 105 11.77 6.57 6.18
CA SER A 105 12.28 7.93 6.09
C SER A 105 12.63 8.31 4.63
N GLY A 106 11.83 9.20 4.04
CA GLY A 106 12.01 9.67 2.66
C GLY A 106 11.75 8.62 1.57
N CYS A 107 11.15 7.48 1.89
CA CYS A 107 11.00 6.37 0.94
C CYS A 107 10.07 6.66 -0.26
N MET A 108 9.26 7.72 -0.18
CA MET A 108 8.30 8.12 -1.21
C MET A 108 8.74 9.33 -2.04
N ARG A 109 9.97 9.83 -1.90
CA ARG A 109 10.50 10.92 -2.75
C ARG A 109 10.35 10.59 -4.23
N GLY A 110 9.83 11.53 -5.02
CA GLY A 110 9.56 11.30 -6.44
C GLY A 110 8.30 10.49 -6.74
N ARG A 111 7.46 10.21 -5.72
CA ARG A 111 6.25 9.38 -5.85
C ARG A 111 5.02 10.04 -5.23
N THR A 112 3.86 9.63 -5.72
CA THR A 112 2.57 9.98 -5.11
C THR A 112 2.26 9.03 -3.96
N MET A 113 1.90 9.58 -2.80
CA MET A 113 1.30 8.82 -1.71
C MET A 113 -0.22 8.76 -1.89
N TYR A 114 -0.75 7.55 -2.11
CA TYR A 114 -2.18 7.33 -2.24
C TYR A 114 -2.82 7.05 -0.87
N VAL A 115 -3.85 7.82 -0.53
CA VAL A 115 -4.70 7.59 0.64
C VAL A 115 -5.92 6.81 0.16
N ILE A 116 -6.04 5.54 0.57
CA ILE A 116 -7.03 4.59 0.05
C ILE A 116 -8.01 4.19 1.17
N PRO A 117 -9.17 4.86 1.31
CA PRO A 117 -10.23 4.39 2.18
C PRO A 117 -10.84 3.09 1.64
N TYR A 118 -11.08 2.11 2.51
CA TYR A 118 -11.74 0.86 2.12
C TYR A 118 -12.65 0.35 3.25
N CYS A 119 -13.62 -0.50 2.89
CA CYS A 119 -14.51 -1.19 3.81
C CYS A 119 -14.28 -2.70 3.71
N MET A 120 -14.27 -3.39 4.85
CA MET A 120 -14.15 -4.85 4.92
C MET A 120 -15.53 -5.48 5.00
N GLY A 121 -16.00 -6.03 3.88
CA GLY A 121 -17.36 -6.58 3.76
C GLY A 121 -18.34 -5.61 3.10
N PRO A 122 -19.65 -5.88 3.16
CA PRO A 122 -20.67 -4.99 2.60
C PRO A 122 -20.63 -3.61 3.26
N ILE A 123 -20.77 -2.54 2.47
CA ILE A 123 -20.72 -1.14 2.94
C ILE A 123 -21.81 -0.85 3.98
N ASP A 124 -22.95 -1.53 3.87
CA ASP A 124 -24.13 -1.32 4.71
C ASP A 124 -24.13 -2.19 5.98
N SER A 125 -22.98 -2.71 6.40
CA SER A 125 -22.84 -3.57 7.60
C SER A 125 -22.96 -2.83 8.93
#